data_AF-A0A9N9JUX1-F1
#
_entry.id   AF-A0A9N9JUX1-F1
#
_cell.length_a   1.000
_cell.length_b   1.000
_cell.length_c   1.000
_cell.angle_alpha   90.00
_cell.angle_beta   90.00
_cell.angle_gamma   90.00
#
_symmetry.space_group_name_H-M   'P 1'
#
loop_
_entity.id
_entity.type
_entity.pdbx_description
1 polymer ?
#
loop_
_entity_poly.entity_id
_entity_poly.type
_entity_poly.pdbx_seq_one_letter_code
_entity_poly.pdbx_strand_id
1 'polypeptide(L)'
;DHAEHLPDRNNYIKLPNEIVLQSQNLQDLISFVYPDLTSPNTNSSYFIDRAILAPKNTDVSLLNSTTMNLYSGQKFEYLSADLIDNSTGSNRHNYETLYPLEYLHSLNKSGLPPHKLSLKIGASIMLLHNINPSEGLCNGTRLICCTFSQHVIEVQVISGKHTE
;
A
#
# COMPACT_ATOMS: atom_id res chain seq x y z
N ASP A 1 -28.76 25.58 -12.24
CA ASP A 1 -29.51 24.37 -12.63
C ASP A 1 -28.96 23.12 -11.98
N HIS A 2 -29.52 22.78 -10.83
CA HIS A 2 -29.30 21.52 -10.14
C HIS A 2 -30.24 20.47 -10.75
N ALA A 3 -29.82 19.84 -11.84
CA ALA A 3 -30.53 18.67 -12.35
C ALA A 3 -30.09 17.46 -11.52
N GLU A 4 -30.98 17.02 -10.62
CA GLU A 4 -30.89 15.73 -9.95
C GLU A 4 -30.69 14.63 -11.00
N HIS A 5 -29.52 13.98 -11.01
CA HIS A 5 -29.30 12.77 -11.80
C HIS A 5 -30.13 11.64 -11.20
N LEU A 6 -31.40 11.58 -11.60
CA LEU A 6 -32.30 10.49 -11.25
C LEU A 6 -31.71 9.17 -11.80
N PRO A 7 -31.69 8.10 -11.00
CA PRO A 7 -31.25 6.79 -11.47
C PRO A 7 -32.09 6.34 -12.68
N ASP A 8 -31.46 5.63 -13.61
CA ASP A 8 -32.18 5.05 -14.74
C ASP A 8 -33.19 3.98 -14.29
N ARG A 9 -33.97 3.41 -15.23
CA ARG A 9 -34.97 2.35 -14.95
C ARG A 9 -34.39 1.11 -14.25
N ASN A 10 -33.06 0.96 -14.20
CA ASN A 10 -32.34 -0.15 -13.60
C ASN A 10 -31.55 0.27 -12.34
N ASN A 11 -31.82 1.45 -11.75
CA ASN A 11 -31.10 2.00 -10.60
C ASN A 11 -29.61 2.31 -10.84
N TYR A 12 -29.18 2.50 -12.10
CA TYR A 12 -27.80 2.93 -12.38
C TYR A 12 -27.68 4.45 -12.41
N ILE A 13 -26.59 4.95 -11.84
CA ILE A 13 -26.16 6.35 -11.96
C ILE A 13 -25.06 6.40 -13.01
N LYS A 14 -25.31 7.15 -14.09
CA LYS A 14 -24.28 7.39 -15.11
C LYS A 14 -23.33 8.47 -14.61
N LEU A 15 -22.04 8.15 -14.55
CA LEU A 15 -21.01 9.14 -14.24
C LEU A 15 -20.77 10.05 -15.46
N PRO A 16 -20.57 11.36 -15.26
CA PRO A 16 -20.14 12.27 -16.32
C PRO A 16 -18.83 11.81 -16.97
N ASN A 17 -18.71 11.98 -18.29
CA ASN A 17 -17.54 11.51 -19.04
C ASN A 17 -16.24 12.22 -18.59
N GLU A 18 -16.36 13.42 -18.02
CA GLU A 18 -15.26 14.25 -17.53
C GLU A 18 -14.55 13.62 -16.31
N ILE A 19 -15.24 12.77 -15.56
CA ILE A 19 -14.70 12.08 -14.37
C ILE A 19 -14.47 10.59 -14.60
N VAL A 20 -14.65 10.12 -15.83
CA VAL A 20 -14.45 8.71 -16.22
C VAL A 20 -13.24 8.61 -17.14
N LEU A 21 -12.22 7.89 -16.68
CA LEU A 21 -11.13 7.47 -17.54
C LEU A 21 -11.66 6.43 -18.55
N GLN A 22 -11.64 6.76 -19.84
CA GLN A 22 -12.16 5.88 -20.90
C GLN A 22 -11.23 4.68 -21.20
N SER A 23 -10.02 4.67 -20.64
CA SER A 23 -9.11 3.53 -20.76
C SER A 23 -9.48 2.40 -19.81
N GLN A 24 -9.37 1.17 -20.31
CA GLN A 24 -9.48 -0.05 -19.51
C GLN A 24 -8.09 -0.58 -19.09
N ASN A 25 -7.02 0.14 -19.42
CA ASN A 25 -5.65 -0.26 -19.08
C ASN A 25 -5.26 0.29 -17.70
N LEU A 26 -4.80 -0.61 -16.83
CA LEU A 26 -4.33 -0.27 -15.48
C LEU A 26 -3.16 0.73 -15.50
N GLN A 27 -2.27 0.61 -16.49
CA GLN A 27 -1.12 1.49 -16.64
C GLN A 27 -1.55 2.93 -16.94
N ASP A 28 -2.61 3.10 -17.72
CA ASP A 28 -3.17 4.42 -18.03
C ASP A 28 -3.80 5.04 -16.79
N LEU A 29 -4.48 4.25 -15.95
CA LEU A 29 -4.98 4.71 -14.66
C LEU A 29 -3.85 5.18 -13.73
N ILE A 30 -2.78 4.38 -13.61
CA ILE A 30 -1.63 4.73 -12.77
C ILE A 30 -0.96 6.00 -13.30
N SER A 31 -0.82 6.13 -14.62
CA SER A 31 -0.18 7.30 -15.26
C SER A 31 -1.06 8.55 -15.18
N PHE A 32 -2.39 8.38 -15.20
CA PHE A 32 -3.34 9.46 -15.00
C PHE A 32 -3.25 10.04 -13.58
N VAL A 33 -3.20 9.16 -12.55
CA VAL A 33 -3.10 9.61 -11.17
C VAL A 33 -1.68 10.07 -10.83
N TYR A 34 -0.67 9.36 -11.32
CA TYR A 34 0.74 9.60 -11.01
C TYR A 34 1.61 9.71 -12.27
N PRO A 35 1.54 10.85 -12.99
CA PRO A 35 2.27 11.03 -14.25
C PRO A 35 3.79 11.02 -14.12
N ASP A 36 4.33 11.29 -12.94
CA ASP A 36 5.75 11.63 -12.71
C ASP A 36 6.42 10.71 -11.66
N LEU A 37 5.93 9.46 -11.48
CA LEU A 37 6.47 8.51 -10.48
C LEU A 37 7.96 8.20 -10.60
N THR A 38 8.55 8.46 -11.77
CA THR A 38 9.96 8.18 -12.06
C THR A 38 10.91 9.28 -11.60
N SER A 39 10.38 10.45 -11.22
CA SER A 39 11.18 11.61 -10.86
C SER A 39 11.82 11.48 -9.46
N PRO A 40 13.15 11.57 -9.34
CA PRO A 40 13.83 11.48 -8.05
C PRO A 40 13.56 12.67 -7.12
N ASN A 41 12.94 13.75 -7.63
CA ASN A 41 12.64 14.99 -6.88
C ASN A 41 11.15 15.10 -6.51
N THR A 42 10.47 13.98 -6.29
CA THR A 42 9.05 14.00 -5.96
C THR A 42 8.83 14.56 -4.55
N ASN A 43 8.41 15.83 -4.48
CA ASN A 43 8.06 16.51 -3.23
C ASN A 43 6.90 15.76 -2.53
N SER A 44 6.88 15.75 -1.20
CA SER A 44 5.79 15.18 -0.40
C SER A 44 4.41 15.65 -0.83
N SER A 45 4.29 16.92 -1.26
CA SER A 45 3.04 17.49 -1.78
C SER A 45 2.47 16.74 -2.98
N TYR A 46 3.30 16.06 -3.77
CA TYR A 46 2.86 15.29 -4.93
C TYR A 46 1.87 14.19 -4.56
N PHE A 47 2.09 13.51 -3.43
CA PHE A 47 1.29 12.35 -3.01
C PHE A 47 0.10 12.72 -2.12
N ILE A 48 0.01 13.96 -1.61
CA ILE A 48 -1.03 14.34 -0.63
C ILE A 48 -2.42 14.18 -1.22
N ASP A 49 -2.65 14.72 -2.42
CA ASP A 49 -3.97 14.79 -3.06
C ASP A 49 -4.23 13.66 -4.07
N ARG A 50 -3.43 12.60 -4.01
CA ARG A 50 -3.48 11.48 -4.97
C ARG A 50 -3.71 10.17 -4.25
N ALA A 51 -4.65 9.39 -4.78
CA ALA A 51 -4.93 8.03 -4.34
C ALA A 51 -5.58 7.24 -5.46
N ILE A 52 -5.34 5.92 -5.49
CA ILE A 52 -6.11 4.98 -6.28
C ILE A 52 -6.83 4.07 -5.29
N LEU A 53 -8.16 4.02 -5.37
CA LEU A 53 -8.99 3.19 -4.53
C LEU A 53 -9.56 2.04 -5.35
N ALA A 54 -9.57 0.84 -4.77
CA ALA A 54 -10.17 -0.33 -5.38
C ALA A 54 -11.01 -1.09 -4.34
N PRO A 55 -12.11 -1.73 -4.76
CA PRO A 55 -13.04 -2.38 -3.83
C PRO A 55 -12.47 -3.65 -3.20
N LYS A 56 -11.47 -4.30 -3.82
CA LYS A 56 -10.87 -5.55 -3.33
C LYS A 56 -9.39 -5.38 -3.07
N ASN A 57 -8.92 -6.00 -1.99
CA ASN A 57 -7.48 -6.04 -1.64
C ASN A 57 -6.63 -6.73 -2.71
N THR A 58 -7.19 -7.67 -3.48
CA THR A 58 -6.51 -8.29 -4.63
C THR A 58 -6.17 -7.27 -5.70
N ASP A 59 -7.11 -6.37 -6.00
CA ASP A 59 -6.95 -5.32 -7.00
C ASP A 59 -5.97 -4.25 -6.50
N VAL A 60 -6.05 -3.90 -5.21
CA VAL A 60 -5.06 -3.03 -4.54
C VAL A 60 -3.67 -3.64 -4.59
N SER A 61 -3.52 -4.95 -4.37
CA SER A 61 -2.23 -5.63 -4.40
C SER A 61 -1.61 -5.59 -5.79
N LEU A 62 -2.42 -5.79 -6.84
CA LEU A 62 -2.00 -5.67 -8.24
C LEU A 62 -1.59 -4.23 -8.59
N LEU A 63 -2.40 -3.23 -8.19
CA LEU A 63 -2.11 -1.81 -8.36
C LEU A 63 -0.81 -1.42 -7.68
N ASN A 64 -0.64 -1.76 -6.41
CA ASN A 64 0.55 -1.44 -5.63
C ASN A 64 1.80 -2.09 -6.24
N SER A 65 1.71 -3.36 -6.65
CA SER A 65 2.84 -4.07 -7.28
C SER A 65 3.22 -3.47 -8.63
N THR A 66 2.23 -3.17 -9.47
CA THR A 66 2.44 -2.51 -10.77
C THR A 66 3.06 -1.13 -10.56
N THR A 67 2.51 -0.32 -9.66
CA THR A 67 3.01 1.03 -9.34
C THR A 67 4.44 0.98 -8.80
N MET A 68 4.74 0.04 -7.90
CA MET A 68 6.10 -0.16 -7.35
C MET A 68 7.12 -0.47 -8.45
N ASN A 69 6.72 -1.21 -9.49
CA ASN A 69 7.61 -1.54 -10.60
C ASN A 69 7.93 -0.31 -11.48
N LEU A 70 7.08 0.72 -11.50
CA LEU A 70 7.29 1.94 -12.29
C LEU A 70 8.30 2.91 -11.68
N TYR A 71 8.48 2.91 -10.35
CA TYR A 71 9.49 3.73 -9.72
C TYR A 71 10.88 3.41 -10.30
N SER A 72 11.68 4.44 -10.52
CA SER A 72 13.08 4.28 -10.90
C SER A 72 13.91 3.75 -9.72
N GLY A 73 15.10 3.23 -10.00
CA GLY A 73 16.04 2.78 -8.98
C GLY A 73 15.92 1.30 -8.56
N GLN A 74 16.82 0.90 -7.69
CA GLN A 74 16.97 -0.48 -7.24
C GLN A 74 15.89 -0.87 -6.24
N LYS A 75 15.36 -2.08 -6.39
CA LYS A 75 14.44 -2.69 -5.42
C LYS A 75 15.22 -3.12 -4.18
N PHE A 76 14.75 -2.72 -3.01
CA PHE A 76 15.19 -3.23 -1.72
C PHE A 76 14.12 -4.19 -1.18
N GLU A 77 14.52 -5.36 -0.70
CA GLU A 77 13.59 -6.38 -0.21
C GLU A 77 13.85 -6.70 1.26
N TYR A 78 12.79 -6.67 2.05
CA TYR A 78 12.77 -7.19 3.42
C TYR A 78 11.95 -8.47 3.45
N LEU A 79 12.50 -9.52 4.06
CA LEU A 79 11.81 -10.80 4.28
C LEU A 79 11.36 -10.86 5.74
N SER A 80 10.16 -11.37 6.00
CA SER A 80 9.70 -11.62 7.35
C SER A 80 10.48 -12.78 7.99
N ALA A 81 10.57 -12.74 9.32
CA ALA A 81 11.11 -13.81 10.14
C ALA A 81 9.94 -14.49 10.86
N ASP A 82 9.28 -15.42 10.15
CA ASP A 82 8.06 -16.05 10.65
C ASP A 82 8.36 -17.26 11.53
N LEU A 83 7.76 -17.28 12.72
CA LEU A 83 7.90 -18.36 13.71
C LEU A 83 6.59 -18.56 14.44
N ILE A 84 6.35 -19.80 14.88
CA ILE A 84 5.20 -20.13 15.73
C ILE A 84 5.64 -20.10 17.17
N ASP A 85 4.95 -19.32 17.98
CA ASP A 85 5.17 -19.35 19.41
C ASP A 85 4.69 -20.69 19.99
N ASN A 86 5.63 -21.45 20.57
CA ASN A 86 5.40 -22.74 21.20
C ASN A 86 5.51 -22.70 22.73
N SER A 87 5.50 -21.50 23.32
CA SER A 87 5.67 -21.26 24.75
C SER A 87 4.61 -21.92 25.65
N THR A 88 3.45 -22.29 25.09
CA THR A 88 2.29 -22.78 25.86
C THR A 88 1.89 -24.25 25.59
N GLY A 89 2.56 -24.97 24.68
CA GLY A 89 2.15 -26.30 24.23
C GLY A 89 3.15 -27.42 24.55
N SER A 90 2.67 -28.56 25.08
CA SER A 90 3.50 -29.73 25.45
C SER A 90 4.13 -30.50 24.27
N ASN A 91 3.83 -30.13 23.00
CA ASN A 91 4.19 -30.92 21.81
C ASN A 91 4.98 -30.10 20.77
N ARG A 92 6.18 -29.65 21.12
CA ARG A 92 7.07 -28.86 20.25
C ARG A 92 7.33 -29.49 18.87
N HIS A 93 7.36 -30.83 18.77
CA HIS A 93 7.65 -31.54 17.52
C HIS A 93 6.49 -31.63 16.52
N ASN A 94 5.26 -31.29 16.90
CA ASN A 94 4.11 -31.41 16.00
C ASN A 94 3.83 -30.13 15.20
N TYR A 95 4.24 -28.96 15.68
CA TYR A 95 3.86 -27.68 15.05
C TYR A 95 4.60 -27.40 13.74
N GLU A 96 5.88 -27.78 13.66
CA GLU A 96 6.68 -27.59 12.45
C GLU A 96 6.19 -28.46 11.27
N THR A 97 5.60 -29.62 11.59
CA THR A 97 4.92 -30.47 10.61
C THR A 97 3.53 -29.95 10.24
N LEU A 98 2.79 -29.38 11.19
CA LEU A 98 1.44 -28.86 10.96
C LEU A 98 1.43 -27.51 10.22
N TYR A 99 2.49 -26.73 10.37
CA TYR A 99 2.60 -25.37 9.83
C TYR A 99 3.98 -25.18 9.20
N PRO A 100 4.17 -25.70 7.98
CA PRO A 100 5.42 -25.55 7.26
C PRO A 100 5.69 -24.07 6.96
N LEU A 101 6.95 -23.72 6.75
CA LEU A 101 7.37 -22.33 6.54
C LEU A 101 6.70 -21.71 5.30
N GLU A 102 6.48 -22.51 4.25
CA GLU A 102 5.76 -22.10 3.03
C GLU A 102 4.32 -21.69 3.33
N TYR A 103 3.67 -22.35 4.30
CA TYR A 103 2.35 -21.94 4.76
C TYR A 103 2.41 -20.60 5.48
N LEU A 104 3.39 -20.39 6.37
CA LEU A 104 3.57 -19.11 7.07
C LEU A 104 3.83 -17.97 6.08
N HIS A 105 4.72 -18.17 5.11
CA HIS A 105 5.03 -17.20 4.07
C HIS A 105 3.83 -16.89 3.15
N SER A 106 2.85 -17.80 3.06
CA SER A 106 1.62 -17.60 2.30
C SER A 106 0.56 -16.77 3.04
N LEU A 107 0.74 -16.51 4.34
CA LEU A 107 -0.21 -15.74 5.12
C LEU A 107 -0.20 -14.28 4.68
N ASN A 108 -1.32 -13.84 4.11
CA ASN A 108 -1.53 -12.46 3.68
C ASN A 108 -2.85 -11.95 4.27
N LYS A 109 -2.87 -11.75 5.59
CA LYS A 109 -4.03 -11.27 6.34
C LYS A 109 -4.03 -9.75 6.42
N SER A 110 -5.24 -9.16 6.49
CA SER A 110 -5.38 -7.73 6.72
C SER A 110 -4.70 -7.31 8.03
N GLY A 111 -3.94 -6.21 7.98
CA GLY A 111 -3.22 -5.69 9.13
C GLY A 111 -1.88 -6.38 9.39
N LEU A 112 -1.42 -7.31 8.56
CA LEU A 112 -0.05 -7.82 8.61
C LEU A 112 0.72 -7.42 7.34
N PRO A 113 2.01 -7.06 7.46
CA PRO A 113 2.88 -6.92 6.30
C PRO A 113 2.99 -8.27 5.55
N PRO A 114 3.18 -8.24 4.23
CA PRO A 114 3.47 -9.46 3.47
C PRO A 114 4.83 -10.04 3.87
N HIS A 115 5.01 -11.35 3.70
CA HIS A 115 6.30 -12.02 3.92
C HIS A 115 7.46 -11.33 3.19
N LYS A 116 7.21 -10.90 1.94
CA LYS A 116 8.18 -10.15 1.15
C LYS A 116 7.70 -8.72 0.94
N LEU A 117 8.43 -7.76 1.52
CA LEU A 117 8.21 -6.34 1.34
C LEU A 117 9.26 -5.77 0.37
N SER A 118 8.84 -5.51 -0.87
CA SER A 118 9.69 -4.91 -1.91
C SER A 118 9.44 -3.40 -2.01
N LEU A 119 10.47 -2.59 -1.82
CA LEU A 119 10.40 -1.12 -1.80
C LEU A 119 11.43 -0.48 -2.75
N LYS A 120 11.22 0.79 -3.09
CA LYS A 120 12.14 1.64 -3.85
C LYS A 120 12.20 3.04 -3.25
N ILE A 121 13.30 3.75 -3.48
CA ILE A 121 13.46 5.14 -3.05
C ILE A 121 12.40 6.00 -3.75
N GLY A 122 11.79 6.93 -3.03
CA GLY A 122 10.69 7.77 -3.51
C GLY A 122 9.32 7.10 -3.46
N ALA A 123 9.24 5.81 -3.13
CA ALA A 123 7.95 5.12 -3.03
C ALA A 123 7.12 5.64 -1.86
N SER A 124 5.83 5.88 -2.11
CA SER A 124 4.87 6.18 -1.04
C SER A 124 4.42 4.87 -0.37
N ILE A 125 4.54 4.81 0.96
CA ILE A 125 4.10 3.69 1.80
C ILE A 125 3.14 4.18 2.89
N MET A 126 2.51 3.25 3.61
CA MET A 126 1.59 3.54 4.70
C MET A 126 1.89 2.66 5.90
N LEU A 127 1.83 3.22 7.11
CA LEU A 127 1.92 2.44 8.34
C LEU A 127 0.68 1.57 8.53
N LEU A 128 0.87 0.30 8.86
CA LEU A 128 -0.21 -0.63 9.20
C LEU A 128 -0.49 -0.70 10.71
N HIS A 129 0.43 -0.19 11.53
CA HIS A 129 0.35 -0.22 12.99
C HIS A 129 0.82 1.09 13.61
N ASN A 130 0.41 1.31 14.84
CA ASN A 130 0.86 2.43 15.65
C ASN A 130 2.31 2.20 16.11
N ILE A 131 3.22 3.08 15.71
CA ILE A 131 4.62 3.07 16.15
C ILE A 131 4.81 4.10 17.25
N ASN A 132 4.38 5.33 16.99
CA ASN A 132 4.47 6.43 17.93
C ASN A 132 3.32 7.43 17.69
N PRO A 133 2.13 7.18 18.28
CA PRO A 133 0.97 8.04 18.09
C PRO A 133 1.17 9.49 18.51
N SER A 134 1.99 9.77 19.54
CA SER A 134 2.22 11.15 20.00
C SER A 134 2.95 12.01 18.96
N GLU A 135 3.72 11.37 18.08
CA GLU A 135 4.42 12.01 16.96
C GLU A 135 3.67 11.86 15.61
N GLY A 136 2.41 11.40 15.63
CA GLY A 136 1.61 11.19 14.42
C GLY A 136 2.00 9.97 13.58
N LEU A 137 2.78 9.05 14.14
CA LEU A 137 3.15 7.78 13.49
C LEU A 137 2.17 6.67 13.89
N CYS A 138 0.94 6.80 13.41
CA CYS A 138 -0.15 5.87 13.63
C CYS A 138 -0.49 5.05 12.38
N ASN A 139 -1.36 4.05 12.54
CA ASN A 139 -1.92 3.31 11.41
C ASN A 139 -2.58 4.29 10.41
N GLY A 140 -2.26 4.14 9.14
CA GLY A 140 -2.73 5.03 8.07
C GLY A 140 -1.79 6.18 7.72
N THR A 141 -0.76 6.47 8.53
CA THR A 141 0.21 7.53 8.22
C THR A 141 0.95 7.22 6.92
N ARG A 142 0.88 8.16 5.96
CA ARG A 142 1.55 8.07 4.66
C ARG A 142 2.97 8.60 4.74
N LEU A 143 3.90 7.88 4.13
CA LEU A 143 5.34 8.11 4.22
C LEU A 143 6.01 7.97 2.85
N ILE A 144 7.15 8.60 2.63
CA ILE A 144 8.01 8.41 1.45
C ILE A 144 9.30 7.72 1.87
N CYS A 145 9.69 6.66 1.18
CA CYS A 145 10.99 6.02 1.38
C CYS A 145 12.14 6.92 0.92
N CYS A 146 13.05 7.28 1.82
CA CYS A 146 14.23 8.09 1.52
C CYS A 146 15.45 7.20 1.24
N THR A 147 15.77 6.31 2.18
CA THR A 147 16.90 5.39 2.09
C THR A 147 16.59 4.06 2.77
N PHE A 148 17.40 3.03 2.48
CA PHE A 148 17.25 1.70 3.05
C PHE A 148 18.58 1.21 3.62
N SER A 149 18.49 0.56 4.77
CA SER A 149 19.55 -0.21 5.40
C SER A 149 19.01 -1.58 5.81
N GLN A 150 19.88 -2.50 6.22
CA GLN A 150 19.51 -3.89 6.53
C GLN A 150 18.31 -4.02 7.48
N HIS A 151 18.19 -3.13 8.48
CA HIS A 151 17.12 -3.18 9.49
C HIS A 151 16.40 -1.83 9.68
N VAL A 152 16.64 -0.86 8.79
CA VAL A 152 16.10 0.49 8.93
C VAL A 152 15.59 0.97 7.58
N ILE A 153 14.38 1.52 7.59
CA ILE A 153 13.80 2.26 6.47
C ILE A 153 13.75 3.71 6.90
N GLU A 154 14.52 4.57 6.24
CA GLU A 154 14.42 6.00 6.46
C GLU A 154 13.25 6.55 5.65
N VAL A 155 12.40 7.33 6.29
CA VAL A 155 11.16 7.82 5.70
C VAL A 155 10.91 9.28 6.01
N GLN A 156 10.20 9.94 5.10
CA GLN A 156 9.64 11.27 5.29
C GLN A 156 8.12 11.18 5.47
N VAL A 157 7.56 11.85 6.48
CA VAL A 157 6.11 11.91 6.70
C VAL A 157 5.44 12.81 5.65
N ILE A 158 4.38 12.32 5.01
CA ILE A 158 3.60 13.05 4.00
C ILE A 158 2.40 13.77 4.63
N SER A 159 1.87 13.24 5.74
CA SER A 159 0.68 13.78 6.39
C SER A 159 0.82 15.27 6.72
N GLY A 160 -0.21 16.05 6.41
CA GLY A 160 -0.35 17.41 6.94
C GLY A 160 -0.30 17.37 8.47
N LYS A 161 0.27 18.39 9.09
CA LYS A 161 0.33 18.53 10.56
C LYS A 161 -1.03 18.15 11.14
N HIS A 162 -1.05 17.16 12.03
CA HIS A 162 -2.20 16.94 12.90
C HIS A 162 -2.42 18.28 13.62
N THR A 163 -3.47 19.00 13.23
CA THR A 163 -3.92 20.17 13.96
C THR A 163 -5.06 19.66 14.82
N GLU A 164 -4.85 19.86 16.12
CA GLU A 164 -5.70 19.53 17.27
C GLU A 164 -5.57 18.10 17.82
#